data_AF-A0A0S4JJI8-F1
#
_entry.id   AF-A0A0S4JJI8-F1
#
_cell.length_a   1.000
_cell.length_b   1.000
_cell.length_c   1.000
_cell.angle_alpha   90.00
_cell.angle_beta   90.00
_cell.angle_gamma   90.00
#
_symmetry.space_group_name_H-M   'P 1'
#
loop_
_entity.id
_entity.type
_entity.pdbx_description
1 polymer ?
#
loop_
_entity_poly.entity_id
_entity_poly.type
_entity_poly.pdbx_seq_one_letter_code
_entity_poly.pdbx_strand_id
1 'polypeptide(L)'
;MKSVASRVTGQSAQSCCSTAICIQRRDITRLYTSFYKGQLYPSQLVKATQKATSPFRGTLKSGYAATSTPTTTPSSESTSPKWSDAHSLDVLQVNQTSKDVGAPAPPARPYVPLQEAAEVELKGDYYLEGGLAQEALQCYGVAATLYNLAYPENHSQRAGIAIKLGTAFRRTDRLDSSEANLESALAMLDASTRPSLELIVECLMELGLTAEAKKDDLKAGTLFEDVIAVVEAFHSSGESHRMLRLLPRLGRRFVLNVEEKFVYFSPFDYDRTFALADQSLAYAEKCYERTNNGEGLHRVLTARKHLIDKKYFNMRDFAGRIRTMRGHWMRRARHLTNAPTPEELLLYTPTVHQPHRDFAFETTAPLGLEHEVNAGTNRVVLDDGSPFRKRKVPSRERIRAKGNTNAEKSSRFEA
;
A
#
# COMPACT_ATOMS: atom_id res chain seq x y z
N MET A 1 -7.29 -65.55 28.10
CA MET A 1 -6.97 -65.66 29.54
C MET A 1 -7.53 -64.43 30.28
N LYS A 2 -8.38 -64.67 31.29
CA LYS A 2 -8.96 -63.75 32.30
C LYS A 2 -9.82 -62.61 31.73
N SER A 3 -11.15 -62.67 31.63
CA SER A 3 -12.20 -62.99 32.64
C SER A 3 -12.03 -62.25 33.95
N VAL A 4 -12.80 -61.17 34.16
CA VAL A 4 -13.53 -60.90 35.41
C VAL A 4 -14.80 -60.12 35.06
N ALA A 5 -15.93 -60.78 35.20
CA ALA A 5 -17.22 -60.16 35.48
C ALA A 5 -17.52 -60.38 36.96
N SER A 6 -18.02 -59.37 37.66
CA SER A 6 -18.74 -59.57 38.92
C SER A 6 -19.90 -58.58 39.05
N ARG A 7 -21.05 -59.17 39.40
CA ARG A 7 -22.38 -58.58 39.62
C ARG A 7 -22.41 -57.81 40.95
N VAL A 8 -23.02 -56.62 40.96
CA VAL A 8 -24.40 -56.27 41.40
C VAL A 8 -24.69 -56.50 42.88
N THR A 9 -25.08 -55.40 43.55
CA THR A 9 -26.20 -55.15 44.48
C THR A 9 -25.73 -54.04 45.43
N GLY A 10 -26.46 -52.98 45.75
CA GLY A 10 -27.81 -52.51 45.50
C GLY A 10 -28.06 -51.44 46.56
N GLN A 11 -28.67 -50.31 46.23
CA GLN A 11 -29.36 -49.47 47.22
C GLN A 11 -30.26 -48.45 46.53
N SER A 12 -31.53 -48.54 46.88
CA SER A 12 -32.63 -47.64 46.56
C SER A 12 -32.50 -46.34 47.35
N ALA A 13 -32.71 -45.20 46.70
CA ALA A 13 -33.58 -44.12 47.19
C ALA A 13 -33.56 -42.92 46.24
N GLN A 14 -34.76 -42.33 46.11
CA GLN A 14 -35.04 -40.95 45.71
C GLN A 14 -34.94 -40.60 44.23
N SER A 15 -36.07 -40.88 43.58
CA SER A 15 -36.75 -40.00 42.62
C SER A 15 -36.58 -38.52 42.99
N CYS A 16 -35.56 -37.89 42.41
CA CYS A 16 -35.59 -36.47 42.10
C CYS A 16 -35.84 -36.40 40.59
N CYS A 17 -37.09 -36.10 40.20
CA CYS A 17 -37.41 -35.65 38.85
C CYS A 17 -36.67 -34.32 38.61
N SER A 18 -35.39 -34.39 38.27
CA SER A 18 -34.76 -33.35 37.50
C SER A 18 -35.35 -33.45 36.11
N THR A 19 -36.35 -32.62 35.84
CA THR A 19 -36.73 -32.27 34.47
C THR A 19 -35.47 -31.74 33.81
N ALA A 20 -34.71 -32.64 33.17
CA ALA A 20 -33.68 -32.28 32.23
C ALA A 20 -34.41 -31.48 31.15
N ILE A 21 -34.37 -30.16 31.27
CA ILE A 21 -34.71 -29.26 30.18
C ILE A 21 -33.70 -29.61 29.10
N CYS A 22 -34.10 -30.55 28.25
CA CYS A 22 -33.39 -30.93 27.05
C CYS A 22 -33.56 -29.73 26.12
N ILE A 23 -32.73 -28.71 26.35
CA ILE A 23 -32.64 -27.54 25.48
C ILE A 23 -32.19 -28.10 24.14
N GLN A 24 -33.15 -28.38 23.26
CA GLN A 24 -32.89 -28.62 21.85
C GLN A 24 -32.11 -27.40 21.37
N ARG A 25 -30.79 -27.56 21.20
CA ARG A 25 -29.96 -26.58 20.53
C ARG A 25 -30.54 -26.48 19.12
N ARG A 26 -31.31 -25.42 18.87
CA ARG A 26 -31.77 -25.10 17.53
C ARG A 26 -30.54 -24.68 16.75
N ASP A 27 -30.11 -25.54 15.84
CA ASP A 27 -29.09 -25.20 14.86
C ASP A 27 -29.74 -24.24 13.86
N ILE A 28 -29.45 -22.94 14.01
CA ILE A 28 -29.91 -21.90 13.10
C ILE A 28 -28.88 -21.76 11.99
N THR A 29 -29.20 -22.27 10.80
CA THR A 29 -28.40 -22.07 9.59
C THR A 29 -29.03 -20.98 8.71
N ARG A 30 -28.20 -20.29 7.92
CA ARG A 30 -28.67 -19.26 6.98
C ARG A 30 -28.87 -19.89 5.61
N LEU A 31 -30.11 -19.85 5.09
CA LEU A 31 -30.45 -20.36 3.75
C LEU A 31 -30.22 -19.33 2.63
N TYR A 32 -30.04 -18.04 2.98
CA TYR A 32 -29.87 -16.93 2.03
C TYR A 32 -30.95 -16.83 0.94
N THR A 33 -32.18 -17.27 1.23
CA THR A 33 -33.32 -17.24 0.28
C THR A 33 -33.90 -15.84 0.07
N SER A 34 -33.82 -14.98 1.08
CA SER A 34 -34.20 -13.57 0.98
C SER A 34 -32.97 -12.70 0.77
N PHE A 35 -33.19 -11.45 0.32
CA PHE A 35 -32.11 -10.48 0.16
C PHE A 35 -31.26 -10.38 1.42
N TYR A 36 -29.97 -10.69 1.28
CA TYR A 36 -29.01 -10.63 2.36
C TYR A 36 -28.04 -9.47 2.12
N LYS A 37 -28.09 -8.47 3.02
CA LYS A 37 -27.18 -7.33 2.96
C LYS A 37 -25.74 -7.78 3.20
N GLY A 38 -24.84 -7.41 2.30
CA GLY A 38 -23.40 -7.65 2.45
C GLY A 38 -22.85 -7.10 3.77
N GLN A 39 -21.86 -7.80 4.33
CA GLN A 39 -21.19 -7.35 5.54
C GLN A 39 -20.11 -6.34 5.22
N LEU A 40 -19.96 -5.33 6.07
CA LEU A 40 -18.83 -4.40 5.99
C LEU A 40 -17.57 -5.11 6.47
N TYR A 41 -16.58 -5.23 5.59
CA TYR A 41 -15.34 -5.93 5.87
C TYR A 41 -14.13 -5.09 5.48
N PRO A 42 -12.99 -5.13 6.22
CA PRO A 42 -11.83 -4.28 5.93
C PRO A 42 -11.22 -4.48 4.53
N SER A 43 -11.50 -5.60 3.87
CA SER A 43 -11.04 -5.82 2.49
C SER A 43 -11.73 -4.93 1.46
N GLN A 44 -12.83 -4.26 1.83
CA GLN A 44 -13.59 -3.32 0.99
C GLN A 44 -13.04 -1.89 1.05
N LEU A 45 -11.91 -1.66 1.72
CA LEU A 45 -11.28 -0.34 1.77
C LEU A 45 -10.88 0.11 0.36
N VAL A 46 -11.21 1.37 0.04
CA VAL A 46 -10.83 2.00 -1.23
C VAL A 46 -9.33 2.22 -1.24
N LYS A 47 -8.64 1.58 -2.17
CA LYS A 47 -7.19 1.66 -2.30
C LYS A 47 -6.80 2.89 -3.11
N ALA A 48 -5.71 3.53 -2.71
CA ALA A 48 -5.10 4.57 -3.51
C ALA A 48 -4.37 3.94 -4.71
N THR A 49 -4.57 4.50 -5.89
CA THR A 49 -3.79 4.16 -7.09
C THR A 49 -2.35 4.65 -6.91
N GLN A 50 -1.38 3.78 -7.14
CA GLN A 50 0.03 4.18 -7.09
C GLN A 50 0.37 5.08 -8.28
N LYS A 51 1.13 6.14 -8.03
CA LYS A 51 1.47 7.15 -9.03
C LYS A 51 2.98 7.19 -9.21
N ALA A 52 3.43 7.21 -10.46
CA ALA A 52 4.83 7.44 -10.77
C ALA A 52 5.15 8.95 -10.72
N THR A 53 6.43 9.27 -10.52
CA THR A 53 6.94 10.64 -10.68
C THR A 53 7.30 10.87 -12.15
N SER A 54 6.74 11.89 -12.78
CA SER A 54 7.07 12.28 -14.15
C SER A 54 8.38 13.10 -14.20
N PRO A 55 9.22 12.96 -15.25
CA PRO A 55 9.09 12.03 -16.38
C PRO A 55 9.65 10.63 -16.06
N PHE A 56 8.87 9.57 -16.32
CA PHE A 56 9.31 8.19 -16.06
C PHE A 56 10.16 7.60 -17.20
N ARG A 57 10.01 8.04 -18.46
CA ARG A 57 10.93 7.60 -19.54
C ARG A 57 12.41 7.94 -19.28
N GLY A 58 12.70 8.93 -18.44
CA GLY A 58 14.06 9.24 -18.01
C GLY A 58 14.72 8.07 -17.27
N THR A 59 13.95 7.29 -16.49
CA THR A 59 14.46 6.12 -15.78
C THR A 59 14.67 4.91 -16.70
N LEU A 60 13.94 4.81 -17.82
CA LEU A 60 14.12 3.73 -18.80
C LEU A 60 15.42 3.87 -19.62
N LYS A 61 15.86 5.11 -19.91
CA LYS A 61 17.09 5.34 -20.68
C LYS A 61 18.38 5.24 -19.85
N SER A 62 18.25 5.35 -18.52
CA SER A 62 19.37 5.25 -17.59
C SER A 62 19.46 3.81 -17.08
N GLY A 63 19.91 2.89 -17.94
CA GLY A 63 20.21 1.52 -17.51
C GLY A 63 21.06 1.53 -16.24
N TYR A 64 20.55 0.90 -15.18
CA TYR A 64 21.13 0.73 -13.84
C TYR A 64 22.44 1.50 -13.57
N ALA A 65 22.34 2.83 -13.42
CA ALA A 65 23.31 3.59 -12.64
C ALA A 65 22.85 3.52 -11.18
N ALA A 66 23.59 2.75 -10.38
CA ALA A 66 23.36 2.63 -8.95
C ALA A 66 23.15 4.00 -8.29
N THR A 67 22.14 4.06 -7.43
CA THR A 67 22.00 4.95 -6.27
C THR A 67 22.84 6.23 -6.33
N SER A 68 22.35 7.24 -7.05
CA SER A 68 22.75 8.62 -6.78
C SER A 68 21.60 9.30 -6.02
N THR A 69 21.89 9.59 -4.76
CA THR A 69 21.16 10.53 -3.91
C THR A 69 20.85 11.81 -4.69
N PRO A 70 19.61 12.34 -4.64
CA PRO A 70 19.33 13.64 -5.20
C PRO A 70 20.06 14.71 -4.38
N THR A 71 21.13 15.27 -4.95
CA THR A 71 21.79 16.47 -4.44
C THR A 71 20.89 17.66 -4.74
N THR A 72 20.03 18.02 -3.79
CA THR A 72 19.21 19.24 -3.86
C THR A 72 20.08 20.44 -3.52
N THR A 73 20.48 21.22 -4.52
CA THR A 73 20.97 22.58 -4.33
C THR A 73 19.80 23.51 -3.99
N PRO A 74 19.88 24.33 -2.93
CA PRO A 74 18.78 25.19 -2.52
C PRO A 74 18.85 26.53 -3.27
N SER A 75 17.84 26.84 -4.07
CA SER A 75 17.55 28.23 -4.45
C SER A 75 16.06 28.43 -4.72
N SER A 76 15.36 28.92 -3.70
CA SER A 76 14.27 29.91 -3.82
C SER A 76 13.76 30.22 -2.42
N GLU A 77 13.67 31.51 -2.11
CA GLU A 77 13.20 32.07 -0.85
C GLU A 77 11.80 31.54 -0.51
N SER A 78 11.69 30.78 0.59
CA SER A 78 10.41 30.40 1.17
C SER A 78 10.00 31.45 2.21
N THR A 79 8.90 32.13 1.93
CA THR A 79 8.22 32.96 2.93
C THR A 79 7.75 32.04 4.06
N SER A 80 8.27 32.27 5.26
CA SER A 80 8.01 31.44 6.45
C SER A 80 6.52 31.48 6.84
N PRO A 81 5.90 30.35 7.21
CA PRO A 81 4.50 30.34 7.67
C PRO A 81 4.40 31.03 9.03
N LYS A 82 3.52 32.01 9.18
CA LYS A 82 3.25 32.69 10.46
C LYS A 82 2.34 31.83 11.33
N TRP A 83 2.73 31.65 12.59
CA TRP A 83 2.09 30.79 13.59
C TRP A 83 0.81 31.34 14.24
N SER A 84 0.20 32.39 13.70
CA SER A 84 -1.06 32.93 14.24
C SER A 84 -2.27 31.99 14.09
N ASP A 85 -2.14 30.92 13.31
CA ASP A 85 -3.26 30.01 12.96
C ASP A 85 -3.27 28.72 13.80
N ALA A 86 -2.39 28.60 14.80
CA ALA A 86 -2.20 27.38 15.59
C ALA A 86 -3.33 27.04 16.59
N HIS A 87 -4.40 27.83 16.66
CA HIS A 87 -5.52 27.60 17.60
C HIS A 87 -6.68 26.77 17.03
N SER A 88 -6.61 26.32 15.77
CA SER A 88 -7.62 25.47 15.14
C SER A 88 -7.30 23.97 15.35
N LEU A 89 -7.56 23.45 16.56
CA LEU A 89 -7.54 22.01 16.84
C LEU A 89 -8.78 21.31 16.23
N ASP A 90 -8.75 21.08 14.92
CA ASP A 90 -9.65 20.12 14.26
C ASP A 90 -8.92 19.42 13.08
N VAL A 91 -8.10 18.41 13.43
CA VAL A 91 -7.21 17.69 12.51
C VAL A 91 -7.97 16.77 11.53
N LEU A 92 -9.31 16.75 11.56
CA LEU A 92 -10.13 15.99 10.61
C LEU A 92 -10.74 16.84 9.48
N GLN A 93 -10.53 18.17 9.44
CA GLN A 93 -11.02 19.04 8.35
C GLN A 93 -9.94 19.54 7.37
N VAL A 94 -8.67 19.15 7.54
CA VAL A 94 -7.53 19.69 6.76
C VAL A 94 -7.56 19.37 5.26
N ASN A 95 -8.45 18.48 4.79
CA ASN A 95 -8.65 18.23 3.37
C ASN A 95 -9.79 19.05 2.72
N GLN A 96 -10.49 19.91 3.46
CA GLN A 96 -11.60 20.71 2.90
C GLN A 96 -11.35 22.23 2.85
N THR A 97 -10.41 22.77 3.63
CA THR A 97 -10.19 24.23 3.73
C THR A 97 -9.08 24.79 2.83
N SER A 98 -8.40 23.97 2.02
CA SER A 98 -7.41 24.44 1.03
C SER A 98 -8.02 24.85 -0.32
N LYS A 99 -9.33 25.08 -0.40
CA LYS A 99 -10.01 25.44 -1.66
C LYS A 99 -10.01 26.93 -2.02
N ASP A 100 -9.58 27.84 -1.14
CA ASP A 100 -9.80 29.29 -1.34
C ASP A 100 -8.53 30.15 -1.51
N VAL A 101 -7.43 29.58 -2.02
CA VAL A 101 -6.32 30.38 -2.57
C VAL A 101 -6.10 30.03 -4.04
N GLY A 102 -6.83 30.72 -4.92
CA GLY A 102 -6.37 31.10 -6.26
C GLY A 102 -5.97 29.99 -7.25
N ALA A 103 -6.42 28.75 -7.07
CA ALA A 103 -6.34 27.79 -8.18
C ALA A 103 -7.38 28.21 -9.24
N PRO A 104 -6.99 28.43 -10.51
CA PRO A 104 -7.96 28.73 -11.56
C PRO A 104 -9.00 27.61 -11.59
N ALA A 105 -10.28 27.97 -11.57
CA ALA A 105 -11.36 26.99 -11.64
C ALA A 105 -11.07 26.04 -12.82
N PRO A 106 -11.10 24.71 -12.61
CA PRO A 106 -10.81 23.78 -13.68
C PRO A 106 -11.75 24.10 -14.86
N PRO A 107 -11.24 24.11 -16.10
CA PRO A 107 -12.03 24.48 -17.26
C PRO A 107 -13.32 23.66 -17.25
N ALA A 108 -14.46 24.33 -17.45
CA ALA A 108 -15.76 23.68 -17.47
C ALA A 108 -15.73 22.57 -18.52
N ARG A 109 -15.88 21.32 -18.08
CA ARG A 109 -15.88 20.17 -18.97
C ARG A 109 -17.21 20.15 -19.74
N PRO A 110 -17.20 19.86 -21.05
CA PRO A 110 -18.43 19.67 -21.78
C PRO A 110 -19.23 18.51 -21.18
N TYR A 111 -20.55 18.62 -21.20
CA TYR A 111 -21.42 17.54 -20.76
C TYR A 111 -21.33 16.37 -21.75
N VAL A 112 -21.04 15.19 -21.21
CA VAL A 112 -21.01 13.92 -21.94
C VAL A 112 -21.72 12.88 -21.07
N PRO A 113 -22.57 12.00 -21.63
CA PRO A 113 -23.20 10.91 -20.88
C PRO A 113 -22.16 9.84 -20.53
N LEU A 114 -21.34 10.11 -19.51
CA LEU A 114 -20.24 9.23 -19.10
C LEU A 114 -20.72 7.87 -18.60
N GLN A 115 -21.95 7.77 -18.08
CA GLN A 115 -22.53 6.49 -17.69
C GLN A 115 -22.73 5.57 -18.91
N GLU A 116 -23.34 6.09 -19.98
CA GLU A 116 -23.55 5.34 -21.22
C GLU A 116 -22.21 5.01 -21.89
N ALA A 117 -21.24 5.93 -21.84
CA ALA A 117 -19.88 5.67 -22.32
C ALA A 117 -19.22 4.50 -21.56
N ALA A 118 -19.37 4.45 -20.23
CA ALA A 118 -18.85 3.37 -19.40
C ALA A 118 -19.58 2.04 -19.64
N GLU A 119 -20.89 2.05 -19.92
CA GLU A 119 -21.64 0.86 -20.30
C GLU A 119 -21.16 0.29 -21.64
N VAL A 120 -20.88 1.15 -22.63
CA VAL A 120 -20.30 0.76 -23.92
C VAL A 120 -18.87 0.23 -23.76
N GLU A 121 -18.05 0.88 -22.93
CA GLU A 121 -16.70 0.41 -22.61
C GLU A 121 -16.72 -0.97 -21.96
N LEU A 122 -17.57 -1.17 -20.94
CA LEU A 122 -17.72 -2.46 -20.25
C LEU A 122 -18.20 -3.56 -21.19
N LYS A 123 -19.13 -3.24 -22.10
CA LYS A 123 -19.57 -4.16 -23.14
C LYS A 123 -18.42 -4.53 -24.09
N GLY A 124 -17.56 -3.56 -24.43
CA GLY A 124 -16.32 -3.77 -25.16
C GLY A 124 -15.36 -4.73 -24.45
N ASP A 125 -15.17 -4.55 -23.14
CA ASP A 125 -14.36 -5.46 -22.31
C ASP A 125 -14.92 -6.89 -22.34
N TYR A 126 -16.23 -7.07 -22.18
CA TYR A 126 -16.87 -8.39 -22.27
C TYR A 126 -16.72 -9.04 -23.66
N TYR A 127 -16.82 -8.26 -24.74
CA TYR A 127 -16.59 -8.80 -26.08
C TYR A 127 -15.13 -9.20 -26.29
N LEU A 128 -14.18 -8.40 -25.80
CA LEU A 128 -12.76 -8.71 -25.92
C LEU A 128 -12.41 -9.98 -25.14
N GLU A 129 -12.91 -10.13 -23.91
CA GLU A 129 -12.74 -11.35 -23.11
C GLU A 129 -13.43 -12.55 -23.75
N GLY A 130 -14.59 -12.36 -24.38
CA GLY A 130 -15.32 -13.37 -25.14
C GLY A 130 -14.71 -13.74 -26.51
N GLY A 131 -13.62 -13.09 -26.92
CA GLY A 131 -12.92 -13.36 -28.20
C GLY A 131 -13.51 -12.62 -29.41
N LEU A 132 -14.51 -11.78 -29.23
CA LEU A 132 -15.16 -10.96 -30.26
C LEU A 132 -14.41 -9.62 -30.43
N ALA A 133 -13.19 -9.70 -30.96
CA ALA A 133 -12.27 -8.56 -31.00
C ALA A 133 -12.75 -7.42 -31.92
N GLN A 134 -13.49 -7.72 -32.99
CA GLN A 134 -13.96 -6.71 -33.93
C GLN A 134 -15.10 -5.87 -33.35
N GLU A 135 -16.02 -6.50 -32.62
CA GLU A 135 -17.10 -5.84 -31.90
C GLU A 135 -16.56 -5.01 -30.73
N ALA A 136 -15.56 -5.53 -30.01
CA ALA A 136 -14.85 -4.78 -28.97
C ALA A 136 -14.20 -3.52 -29.53
N LEU A 137 -13.52 -3.62 -30.68
CA LEU A 137 -12.88 -2.48 -31.34
C LEU A 137 -13.87 -1.35 -31.67
N GLN A 138 -15.07 -1.70 -32.14
CA GLN A 138 -16.13 -0.71 -32.41
C GLN A 138 -16.61 -0.03 -31.13
N CYS A 139 -16.85 -0.81 -30.06
CA CYS A 139 -17.28 -0.29 -28.76
C CYS A 139 -16.22 0.66 -28.18
N TYR A 140 -14.94 0.27 -28.20
CA TYR A 140 -13.85 1.13 -27.73
C TYR A 140 -13.67 2.38 -28.60
N GLY A 141 -13.88 2.29 -29.92
CA GLY A 141 -13.86 3.46 -30.79
C GLY A 141 -14.91 4.50 -30.36
N VAL A 142 -16.14 4.06 -30.09
CA VAL A 142 -17.22 4.94 -29.60
C VAL A 142 -16.85 5.53 -28.23
N ALA A 143 -16.44 4.70 -27.26
CA ALA A 143 -16.06 5.17 -25.93
C ALA A 143 -14.87 6.17 -25.98
N ALA A 144 -13.87 5.91 -26.83
CA ALA A 144 -12.73 6.79 -27.01
C ALA A 144 -13.14 8.17 -27.55
N THR A 145 -14.07 8.23 -28.51
CA THR A 145 -14.57 9.53 -29.00
C THR A 145 -15.26 10.34 -27.90
N LEU A 146 -16.07 9.69 -27.07
CA LEU A 146 -16.75 10.33 -25.94
C LEU A 146 -15.76 10.81 -24.87
N TYR A 147 -14.75 10.01 -24.53
CA TYR A 147 -13.72 10.40 -23.57
C TYR A 147 -12.78 11.49 -24.09
N ASN A 148 -12.48 11.51 -25.40
CA ASN A 148 -11.73 12.59 -26.01
C ASN A 148 -12.47 13.93 -25.95
N LEU A 149 -13.81 13.90 -26.01
CA LEU A 149 -14.64 15.09 -25.83
C LEU A 149 -14.76 15.49 -24.36
N ALA A 150 -14.94 14.52 -23.46
CA ALA A 150 -15.19 14.78 -22.03
C ALA A 150 -13.95 15.23 -21.24
N TYR A 151 -12.76 14.74 -21.62
CA TYR A 151 -11.54 14.90 -20.83
C TYR A 151 -10.46 15.71 -21.56
N PRO A 152 -9.68 16.53 -20.82
CA PRO A 152 -8.58 17.30 -21.38
C PRO A 152 -7.48 16.39 -21.94
N GLU A 153 -6.56 16.97 -22.70
CA GLU A 153 -5.38 16.26 -23.19
C GLU A 153 -4.56 15.68 -22.02
N ASN A 154 -3.93 14.52 -22.25
CA ASN A 154 -3.11 13.79 -21.26
C ASN A 154 -3.85 13.31 -19.99
N HIS A 155 -5.19 13.22 -20.04
CA HIS A 155 -5.99 12.66 -18.95
C HIS A 155 -5.87 11.13 -18.87
N SER A 156 -5.83 10.57 -17.66
CA SER A 156 -5.62 9.14 -17.42
C SER A 156 -6.66 8.23 -18.08
N GLN A 157 -7.94 8.63 -18.08
CA GLN A 157 -8.99 7.85 -18.76
C GLN A 157 -8.87 7.86 -20.28
N ARG A 158 -8.32 8.93 -20.88
CA ARG A 158 -8.04 8.97 -22.33
C ARG A 158 -6.88 8.03 -22.69
N ALA A 159 -5.83 8.03 -21.87
CA ALA A 159 -4.74 7.06 -22.02
C ALA A 159 -5.23 5.62 -21.82
N GLY A 160 -6.06 5.36 -20.80
CA GLY A 160 -6.64 4.04 -20.52
C GLY A 160 -7.47 3.48 -21.67
N ILE A 161 -8.38 4.27 -22.24
CA ILE A 161 -9.18 3.80 -23.39
C ILE A 161 -8.32 3.63 -24.65
N ALA A 162 -7.29 4.46 -24.85
CA ALA A 162 -6.37 4.32 -25.97
C ALA A 162 -5.55 3.02 -25.88
N ILE A 163 -5.16 2.60 -24.66
CA ILE A 163 -4.53 1.30 -24.41
C ILE A 163 -5.47 0.16 -24.82
N LYS A 164 -6.72 0.16 -24.34
CA LYS A 164 -7.73 -0.85 -24.71
C LYS A 164 -8.00 -0.90 -26.21
N LEU A 165 -8.05 0.26 -26.87
CA LEU A 165 -8.19 0.36 -28.32
C LEU A 165 -6.98 -0.26 -29.04
N GLY A 166 -5.75 0.00 -28.56
CA GLY A 166 -4.53 -0.64 -29.03
C GLY A 166 -4.62 -2.17 -28.91
N THR A 167 -4.97 -2.67 -27.72
CA THR A 167 -5.19 -4.10 -27.47
C THR A 167 -6.18 -4.73 -28.46
N ALA A 168 -7.31 -4.06 -28.72
CA ALA A 168 -8.30 -4.54 -29.69
C ALA A 168 -7.75 -4.53 -31.12
N PHE A 169 -7.03 -3.48 -31.54
CA PHE A 169 -6.37 -3.44 -32.84
C PHE A 169 -5.41 -4.61 -33.02
N ARG A 170 -4.57 -4.91 -32.02
CA ARG A 170 -3.68 -6.09 -32.05
C ARG A 170 -4.46 -7.39 -32.25
N ARG A 171 -5.55 -7.59 -31.50
CA ARG A 171 -6.37 -8.82 -31.62
C ARG A 171 -7.10 -8.94 -32.97
N THR A 172 -7.29 -7.83 -33.68
CA THR A 172 -7.80 -7.82 -35.07
C THR A 172 -6.69 -7.85 -36.13
N ASP A 173 -5.44 -8.12 -35.73
CA ASP A 173 -4.25 -8.19 -36.60
C ASP A 173 -3.86 -6.86 -37.27
N ARG A 174 -4.33 -5.73 -36.72
CA ARG A 174 -3.99 -4.37 -37.19
C ARG A 174 -2.80 -3.81 -36.39
N LEU A 175 -1.65 -4.47 -36.53
CA LEU A 175 -0.49 -4.29 -35.65
C LEU A 175 0.11 -2.87 -35.70
N ASP A 176 0.15 -2.23 -36.87
CA ASP A 176 0.68 -0.86 -37.01
C ASP A 176 -0.21 0.17 -36.33
N SER A 177 -1.53 0.04 -36.49
CA SER A 177 -2.49 0.89 -35.77
C SER A 177 -2.44 0.65 -34.27
N SER A 178 -2.18 -0.58 -33.84
CA SER A 178 -2.01 -0.91 -32.42
C SER A 178 -0.79 -0.21 -31.83
N GLU A 179 0.38 -0.34 -32.47
CA GLU A 179 1.63 0.27 -32.00
C GLU A 179 1.50 1.80 -31.94
N ALA A 180 0.98 2.43 -33.00
CA ALA A 180 0.79 3.89 -33.05
C ALA A 180 -0.13 4.41 -31.92
N ASN A 181 -1.22 3.69 -31.62
CA ASN A 181 -2.12 4.07 -30.52
C ASN A 181 -1.47 3.90 -29.15
N LEU A 182 -0.71 2.83 -28.95
CA LEU A 182 -0.02 2.58 -27.69
C LEU A 182 1.14 3.56 -27.47
N GLU A 183 1.91 3.90 -28.51
CA GLU A 183 2.94 4.94 -28.44
C GLU A 183 2.34 6.32 -28.11
N SER A 184 1.18 6.64 -28.71
CA SER A 184 0.42 7.84 -28.38
C SER A 184 -0.04 7.85 -26.92
N ALA A 185 -0.60 6.73 -26.43
CA ALA A 185 -1.01 6.59 -25.04
C ALA A 185 0.19 6.74 -24.08
N LEU A 186 1.34 6.17 -24.43
CA LEU A 186 2.55 6.29 -23.63
C LEU A 186 3.06 7.73 -23.59
N ALA A 187 3.04 8.45 -24.73
CA ALA A 187 3.36 9.88 -24.78
C ALA A 187 2.40 10.73 -23.92
N MET A 188 1.11 10.40 -23.89
CA MET A 188 0.15 11.05 -22.98
C MET A 188 0.49 10.80 -21.51
N LEU A 189 0.92 9.59 -21.17
CA LEU A 189 1.33 9.23 -19.80
C LEU A 189 2.61 9.94 -19.38
N ASP A 190 3.59 10.10 -20.28
CA ASP A 190 4.81 10.88 -20.02
C ASP A 190 4.52 12.36 -19.80
N ALA A 191 3.62 12.94 -20.61
CA ALA A 191 3.20 14.32 -20.47
C ALA A 191 2.35 14.56 -19.20
N SER A 192 1.83 13.50 -18.58
CA SER A 192 1.10 13.58 -17.32
C SER A 192 2.05 13.83 -16.15
N THR A 193 1.65 14.65 -15.18
CA THR A 193 2.50 14.99 -14.02
C THR A 193 2.67 13.83 -13.03
N ARG A 194 1.62 13.03 -12.83
CA ARG A 194 1.58 11.90 -11.90
C ARG A 194 0.75 10.75 -12.48
N PRO A 195 1.23 10.11 -13.57
CA PRO A 195 0.52 9.00 -14.20
C PRO A 195 0.35 7.81 -13.24
N SER A 196 -0.73 7.05 -13.45
CA SER A 196 -0.94 5.79 -12.71
C SER A 196 0.11 4.77 -13.13
N LEU A 197 0.77 4.16 -12.15
CA LEU A 197 1.77 3.13 -12.40
C LEU A 197 1.17 1.92 -13.15
N GLU A 198 -0.07 1.58 -12.81
CA GLU A 198 -0.83 0.51 -13.45
C GLU A 198 -1.00 0.75 -14.96
N LEU A 199 -1.36 1.97 -15.36
CA LEU A 199 -1.56 2.32 -16.76
C LEU A 199 -0.24 2.32 -17.55
N ILE A 200 0.86 2.75 -16.93
CA ILE A 200 2.19 2.70 -17.55
C ILE A 200 2.59 1.25 -17.81
N VAL A 201 2.48 0.39 -16.79
CA VAL A 201 2.83 -1.02 -16.87
C VAL A 201 1.96 -1.74 -17.90
N GLU A 202 0.66 -1.48 -17.91
CA GLU A 202 -0.26 -2.05 -18.90
C GLU A 202 0.09 -1.60 -20.32
N CYS A 203 0.37 -0.30 -20.52
CA CYS A 203 0.75 0.23 -21.83
C CYS A 203 2.05 -0.39 -22.36
N LEU A 204 3.07 -0.53 -21.51
CA LEU A 204 4.35 -1.15 -21.88
C LEU A 204 4.19 -2.65 -22.17
N MET A 205 3.41 -3.37 -21.36
CA MET A 205 3.09 -4.78 -21.60
C MET A 205 2.38 -4.97 -22.94
N GLU A 206 1.38 -4.14 -23.23
CA GLU A 206 0.63 -4.20 -24.49
C GLU A 206 1.53 -3.85 -25.70
N LEU A 207 2.48 -2.92 -25.55
CA LEU A 207 3.51 -2.65 -26.56
C LEU A 207 4.41 -3.87 -26.78
N GLY A 208 4.87 -4.52 -25.71
CA GLY A 208 5.69 -5.74 -25.80
C GLY A 208 4.96 -6.86 -26.56
N LEU A 209 3.68 -7.06 -26.25
CA LEU A 209 2.84 -8.03 -26.95
C LEU A 209 2.59 -7.66 -28.43
N THR A 210 2.51 -6.37 -28.77
CA THR A 210 2.43 -5.97 -30.18
C THR A 210 3.74 -6.20 -30.93
N ALA A 211 4.89 -5.98 -30.29
CA ALA A 211 6.20 -6.29 -30.87
C ALA A 211 6.36 -7.81 -31.10
N GLU A 212 5.94 -8.63 -30.13
CA GLU A 212 5.89 -10.09 -30.28
C GLU A 212 5.02 -10.51 -31.47
N ALA A 213 3.83 -9.92 -31.62
CA ALA A 213 2.93 -10.19 -32.76
C ALA A 213 3.55 -9.79 -34.11
N LYS A 214 4.40 -8.75 -34.14
CA LYS A 214 5.20 -8.36 -35.32
C LYS A 214 6.43 -9.24 -35.55
N LYS A 215 6.63 -10.29 -34.74
CA LYS A 215 7.79 -11.21 -34.77
C LYS A 215 9.11 -10.55 -34.40
N ASP A 216 9.06 -9.49 -33.59
CA ASP A 216 10.25 -8.86 -33.00
C ASP A 216 10.37 -9.25 -31.51
N ASP A 217 10.78 -10.50 -31.28
CA ASP A 217 10.93 -11.07 -29.93
C ASP A 217 12.00 -10.34 -29.10
N LEU A 218 13.00 -9.74 -29.74
CA LEU A 218 14.05 -8.98 -29.04
C LEU A 218 13.49 -7.68 -28.47
N LYS A 219 12.77 -6.89 -29.29
CA LYS A 219 12.09 -5.68 -28.83
C LYS A 219 11.05 -6.00 -27.76
N ALA A 220 10.28 -7.07 -27.94
CA ALA A 220 9.30 -7.52 -26.95
C ALA A 220 9.95 -7.83 -25.59
N GLY A 221 11.04 -8.60 -25.58
CA GLY A 221 11.80 -8.91 -24.36
C GLY A 221 12.27 -7.66 -23.62
N THR A 222 12.82 -6.68 -24.34
CA THR A 222 13.26 -5.41 -23.72
C THR A 222 12.12 -4.62 -23.10
N LEU A 223 10.95 -4.57 -23.75
CA LEU A 223 9.78 -3.86 -23.23
C LEU A 223 9.22 -4.53 -21.96
N PHE A 224 9.29 -5.86 -21.86
CA PHE A 224 8.90 -6.56 -20.64
C PHE A 224 9.93 -6.39 -19.51
N GLU A 225 11.22 -6.28 -19.82
CA GLU A 225 12.24 -5.90 -18.82
C GLU A 225 12.03 -4.45 -18.32
N ASP A 226 11.65 -3.53 -19.21
CA ASP A 226 11.31 -2.13 -18.87
C ASP A 226 10.13 -2.04 -17.89
N VAL A 227 9.11 -2.91 -18.03
CA VAL A 227 8.01 -3.03 -17.07
C VAL A 227 8.55 -3.29 -15.66
N ILE A 228 9.51 -4.20 -15.53
CA ILE A 228 10.07 -4.56 -14.23
C ILE A 228 10.93 -3.45 -13.66
N ALA A 229 11.74 -2.78 -14.49
CA ALA A 229 12.50 -1.62 -14.05
C ALA A 229 11.58 -0.52 -13.48
N VAL A 230 10.44 -0.27 -14.13
CA VAL A 230 9.44 0.71 -13.67
C VAL A 230 8.76 0.26 -12.37
N VAL A 231 8.38 -1.02 -12.26
CA VAL A 231 7.78 -1.58 -11.05
C VAL A 231 8.77 -1.52 -9.88
N GLU A 232 10.02 -1.94 -10.07
CA GLU A 232 11.01 -1.90 -8.99
C GLU A 232 11.31 -0.49 -8.49
N ALA A 233 11.30 0.50 -9.40
CA ALA A 233 11.58 1.90 -9.05
C ALA A 233 10.43 2.59 -8.30
N PHE A 234 9.18 2.32 -8.66
CA PHE A 234 8.03 3.13 -8.21
C PHE A 234 6.96 2.36 -7.43
N HIS A 235 6.93 1.03 -7.49
CA HIS A 235 5.87 0.22 -6.87
C HIS A 235 6.15 -0.06 -5.38
N SER A 236 5.17 0.23 -4.52
CA SER A 236 5.18 -0.23 -3.12
C SER A 236 4.43 -1.56 -2.99
N SER A 237 5.16 -2.67 -2.82
CA SER A 237 4.54 -4.00 -2.86
C SER A 237 3.76 -4.32 -1.58
N GLY A 238 4.06 -3.65 -0.47
CA GLY A 238 3.39 -3.81 0.82
C GLY A 238 2.01 -3.14 0.93
N GLU A 239 1.77 -2.04 0.19
CA GLU A 239 0.59 -1.18 0.44
C GLU A 239 -0.73 -1.93 0.28
N SER A 240 -0.85 -2.73 -0.78
CA SER A 240 -2.04 -3.53 -1.10
C SER A 240 -2.57 -4.40 0.05
N HIS A 241 -1.70 -4.86 0.96
CA HIS A 241 -2.02 -5.78 2.04
C HIS A 241 -1.90 -5.17 3.44
N ARG A 242 -1.62 -3.86 3.55
CA ARG A 242 -1.47 -3.16 4.84
C ARG A 242 -2.62 -3.48 5.81
N MET A 243 -3.86 -3.33 5.34
CA MET A 243 -5.06 -3.54 6.15
C MET A 243 -5.56 -4.99 6.16
N LEU A 244 -4.95 -5.88 5.38
CA LEU A 244 -5.35 -7.28 5.24
C LEU A 244 -4.53 -8.21 6.13
N ARG A 245 -3.25 -7.86 6.35
CA ARG A 245 -2.26 -8.70 7.01
C ARG A 245 -2.64 -9.14 8.42
N LEU A 246 -3.29 -8.28 9.20
CA LEU A 246 -3.67 -8.57 10.58
C LEU A 246 -5.09 -9.16 10.72
N LEU A 247 -5.84 -9.33 9.63
CA LEU A 247 -7.22 -9.83 9.67
C LEU A 247 -7.36 -11.23 10.26
N PRO A 248 -6.43 -12.19 10.06
CA PRO A 248 -6.45 -13.48 10.75
C PRO A 248 -6.56 -13.40 12.28
N ARG A 249 -6.16 -12.28 12.89
CA ARG A 249 -6.24 -12.07 14.35
C ARG A 249 -7.66 -11.76 14.84
N LEU A 250 -8.58 -11.43 13.95
CA LEU A 250 -10.00 -11.21 14.27
C LEU A 250 -10.72 -12.52 14.62
N GLY A 251 -10.28 -13.64 14.06
CA GLY A 251 -10.83 -14.96 14.35
C GLY A 251 -10.69 -15.32 15.82
N ARG A 252 -11.83 -15.42 16.52
CA ARG A 252 -11.86 -15.73 17.97
C ARG A 252 -12.18 -17.19 18.29
N ARG A 253 -12.68 -17.95 17.33
CA ARG A 253 -13.09 -19.34 17.51
C ARG A 253 -12.11 -20.29 16.80
N PHE A 254 -11.97 -21.49 17.35
CA PHE A 254 -11.09 -22.52 16.79
C PHE A 254 -11.82 -23.84 16.48
N VAL A 255 -13.10 -23.98 16.84
CA VAL A 255 -13.90 -25.18 16.57
C VAL A 255 -14.87 -24.94 15.41
N LEU A 256 -15.54 -23.79 15.40
CA LEU A 256 -16.44 -23.33 14.33
C LEU A 256 -15.94 -21.98 13.84
N ASN A 257 -16.18 -21.67 12.57
CA ASN A 257 -15.72 -20.45 11.89
C ASN A 257 -14.20 -20.25 11.97
N VAL A 258 -13.46 -21.34 11.73
CA VAL A 258 -11.99 -21.36 11.84
C VAL A 258 -11.35 -20.63 10.66
N GLU A 259 -12.05 -20.55 9.54
CA GLU A 259 -11.65 -19.82 8.33
C GLU A 259 -11.34 -18.34 8.62
N GLU A 260 -11.95 -17.72 9.63
CA GLU A 260 -11.61 -16.35 10.07
C GLU A 260 -10.13 -16.20 10.49
N LYS A 261 -9.48 -17.30 10.90
CA LYS A 261 -8.05 -17.33 11.25
C LYS A 261 -7.13 -17.62 10.07
N PHE A 262 -7.70 -18.01 8.94
CA PHE A 262 -6.98 -18.41 7.73
C PHE A 262 -7.46 -17.65 6.50
N VAL A 263 -8.10 -16.49 6.71
CA VAL A 263 -8.55 -15.64 5.61
C VAL A 263 -7.33 -15.24 4.79
N TYR A 264 -7.40 -15.56 3.50
CA TYR A 264 -6.36 -15.29 2.53
C TYR A 264 -6.92 -14.39 1.43
N PHE A 265 -6.14 -13.39 1.04
CA PHE A 265 -6.43 -12.51 -0.07
C PHE A 265 -5.32 -12.65 -1.08
N SER A 266 -5.69 -12.99 -2.32
CA SER A 266 -4.70 -13.19 -3.38
C SER A 266 -4.06 -11.86 -3.76
N PRO A 267 -2.74 -11.78 -3.94
CA PRO A 267 -2.10 -10.58 -4.43
C PRO A 267 -2.58 -10.19 -5.84
N PHE A 268 -2.97 -11.16 -6.66
CA PHE A 268 -3.45 -10.93 -8.03
C PHE A 268 -4.78 -10.17 -8.08
N ASP A 269 -5.65 -10.31 -7.07
CA ASP A 269 -6.92 -9.57 -7.03
C ASP A 269 -6.74 -8.17 -6.41
N TYR A 270 -5.76 -8.03 -5.51
CA TYR A 270 -5.60 -6.81 -4.72
C TYR A 270 -4.57 -5.84 -5.29
N ASP A 271 -3.72 -6.30 -6.19
CA ASP A 271 -2.62 -5.55 -6.78
C ASP A 271 -2.50 -5.89 -8.27
N ARG A 272 -3.21 -5.13 -9.12
CA ARG A 272 -3.21 -5.34 -10.56
C ARG A 272 -1.85 -5.04 -11.20
N THR A 273 -1.10 -4.07 -10.69
CA THR A 273 0.28 -3.81 -11.11
C THR A 273 1.18 -5.04 -10.97
N PHE A 274 1.08 -5.74 -9.84
CA PHE A 274 1.80 -6.99 -9.62
C PHE A 274 1.40 -8.09 -10.63
N ALA A 275 0.10 -8.24 -10.91
CA ALA A 275 -0.39 -9.23 -11.87
C ALA A 275 0.11 -8.94 -13.30
N LEU A 276 0.06 -7.68 -13.73
CA LEU A 276 0.57 -7.26 -15.04
C LEU A 276 2.08 -7.46 -15.18
N ALA A 277 2.84 -7.18 -14.11
CA ALA A 277 4.29 -7.41 -14.07
C ALA A 277 4.63 -8.90 -14.15
N ASP A 278 3.91 -9.76 -13.41
CA ASP A 278 4.08 -11.22 -13.47
C ASP A 278 3.77 -11.76 -14.88
N GLN A 279 2.70 -11.26 -15.50
CA GLN A 279 2.33 -11.63 -16.87
C GLN A 279 3.38 -11.16 -17.88
N SER A 280 3.92 -9.95 -17.74
CA SER A 280 5.00 -9.42 -18.57
C SER A 280 6.24 -10.31 -18.52
N LEU A 281 6.65 -10.73 -17.32
CA LEU A 281 7.77 -11.66 -17.14
C LEU A 281 7.49 -13.04 -17.74
N ALA A 282 6.26 -13.54 -17.64
CA ALA A 282 5.86 -14.80 -18.27
C ALA A 282 5.91 -14.76 -19.80
N TYR A 283 5.65 -13.60 -20.42
CA TYR A 283 5.83 -13.42 -21.86
C TYR A 283 7.31 -13.26 -22.23
N ALA A 284 8.08 -12.50 -21.46
CA ALA A 284 9.52 -12.37 -21.65
C ALA A 284 10.24 -13.73 -21.62
N GLU A 285 9.85 -14.61 -20.69
CA GLU A 285 10.31 -16.00 -20.60
C GLU A 285 10.16 -16.72 -21.94
N LYS A 286 8.95 -16.68 -22.52
CA LYS A 286 8.66 -17.31 -23.82
C LYS A 286 9.45 -16.69 -24.97
N CYS A 287 9.62 -15.35 -24.99
CA CYS A 287 10.42 -14.67 -26.01
C CYS A 287 11.90 -15.09 -25.93
N TYR A 288 12.46 -15.21 -24.73
CA TYR A 288 13.85 -15.64 -24.55
C TYR A 288 14.06 -17.13 -24.83
N GLU A 289 13.07 -17.98 -24.55
CA GLU A 289 13.09 -19.38 -24.97
C GLU A 289 13.12 -19.51 -26.50
N ARG A 290 12.26 -18.78 -27.22
CA ARG A 290 12.23 -18.81 -28.71
C ARG A 290 13.53 -18.32 -29.34
N THR A 291 14.17 -17.34 -28.73
CA THR A 291 15.44 -16.76 -29.22
C THR A 291 16.68 -17.52 -28.71
N ASN A 292 16.50 -18.58 -27.91
CA ASN A 292 17.58 -19.34 -27.25
C ASN A 292 18.54 -18.47 -26.40
N ASN A 293 18.03 -17.39 -25.79
CA ASN A 293 18.82 -16.54 -24.90
C ASN A 293 18.76 -17.04 -23.45
N GLY A 294 19.66 -17.96 -23.10
CA GLY A 294 19.72 -18.56 -21.76
C GLY A 294 19.99 -17.55 -20.62
N GLU A 295 20.78 -16.51 -20.89
CA GLU A 295 21.07 -15.47 -19.89
C GLU A 295 19.84 -14.61 -19.60
N GLY A 296 19.15 -14.16 -20.65
CA GLY A 296 17.89 -13.41 -20.52
C GLY A 296 16.83 -14.19 -19.76
N LEU A 297 16.66 -15.48 -20.10
CA LEU A 297 15.73 -16.38 -19.43
C LEU A 297 16.01 -16.50 -17.93
N HIS A 298 17.28 -16.73 -17.54
CA HIS A 298 17.66 -16.83 -16.13
C HIS A 298 17.39 -15.53 -15.36
N ARG A 299 17.69 -14.37 -15.96
CA ARG A 299 17.41 -13.06 -15.35
C ARG A 299 15.91 -12.86 -15.12
N VAL A 300 15.07 -13.10 -16.12
CA VAL A 300 13.62 -12.97 -16.04
C VAL A 300 13.03 -13.88 -14.96
N LEU A 301 13.44 -15.15 -14.91
CA LEU A 301 12.97 -16.09 -13.88
C LEU A 301 13.40 -15.68 -12.47
N THR A 302 14.63 -15.18 -12.33
CA THR A 302 15.14 -14.67 -11.04
C THR A 302 14.34 -13.44 -10.59
N ALA A 303 14.10 -12.48 -11.50
CA ALA A 303 13.30 -11.29 -11.22
C ALA A 303 11.85 -11.65 -10.85
N ARG A 304 11.23 -12.59 -11.57
CA ARG A 304 9.88 -13.09 -11.27
C ARG A 304 9.77 -13.72 -9.90
N LYS A 305 10.72 -14.59 -9.56
CA LYS A 305 10.81 -15.17 -8.21
C LYS A 305 10.96 -14.08 -7.15
N HIS A 306 11.85 -13.11 -7.37
CA HIS A 306 12.08 -12.01 -6.42
C HIS A 306 10.83 -11.15 -6.23
N LEU A 307 10.11 -10.82 -7.31
CA LEU A 307 8.84 -10.08 -7.27
C LEU A 307 7.81 -10.80 -6.39
N ILE A 308 7.65 -12.11 -6.60
CA ILE A 308 6.72 -12.96 -5.85
C ILE A 308 7.16 -13.08 -4.38
N ASP A 309 8.44 -13.31 -4.12
CA ASP A 309 9.00 -13.44 -2.77
C ASP A 309 8.84 -12.13 -1.98
N LYS A 310 9.10 -10.97 -2.60
CA LYS A 310 8.88 -9.64 -2.02
C LYS A 310 7.39 -9.47 -1.65
N LYS A 311 6.49 -9.92 -2.51
CA LYS A 311 5.04 -9.86 -2.26
C LYS A 311 4.63 -10.71 -1.07
N TYR A 312 5.04 -11.98 -1.06
CA TYR A 312 4.73 -12.89 0.04
C TYR A 312 5.35 -12.43 1.36
N PHE A 313 6.58 -11.91 1.34
CA PHE A 313 7.24 -11.36 2.52
C PHE A 313 6.39 -10.25 3.15
N ASN A 314 5.88 -9.32 2.34
CA ASN A 314 4.99 -8.25 2.80
C ASN A 314 3.63 -8.75 3.32
N MET A 315 3.18 -9.93 2.89
CA MET A 315 1.98 -10.58 3.41
C MET A 315 2.22 -11.39 4.70
N ARG A 316 3.48 -11.65 5.08
CA ARG A 316 3.78 -12.48 6.26
C ARG A 316 3.35 -11.78 7.56
N ASP A 317 2.79 -12.58 8.46
CA ASP A 317 2.56 -12.20 9.85
C ASP A 317 2.71 -13.43 10.74
N PHE A 318 3.04 -13.22 12.02
CA PHE A 318 3.10 -14.30 12.98
C PHE A 318 1.72 -14.62 13.55
N ALA A 319 1.42 -15.90 13.75
CA ALA A 319 0.18 -16.31 14.36
C ALA A 319 0.01 -15.66 15.76
N GLY A 320 -1.19 -15.13 16.01
CA GLY A 320 -1.60 -14.68 17.33
C GLY A 320 -2.09 -15.84 18.20
N ARG A 321 -3.19 -15.62 18.92
CA ARG A 321 -3.80 -16.66 19.74
C ARG A 321 -4.50 -17.71 18.86
N ILE A 322 -4.06 -18.97 18.99
CA ILE A 322 -4.60 -20.11 18.22
C ILE A 322 -5.95 -20.57 18.77
N ARG A 323 -6.02 -20.90 20.07
CA ARG A 323 -7.24 -21.43 20.70
C ARG A 323 -8.35 -20.38 20.84
N THR A 324 -9.58 -20.86 21.01
CA THR A 324 -10.77 -20.03 21.22
C THR A 324 -10.56 -18.99 22.34
N MET A 325 -11.03 -17.77 22.08
CA MET A 325 -11.08 -16.65 23.01
C MET A 325 -12.54 -16.25 23.21
N ARG A 326 -13.01 -16.21 24.45
CA ARG A 326 -14.34 -15.70 24.80
C ARG A 326 -14.24 -14.24 25.23
N GLY A 327 -15.20 -13.40 24.83
CA GLY A 327 -15.21 -11.97 25.16
C GLY A 327 -14.22 -11.12 24.34
N HIS A 328 -13.68 -10.07 24.98
CA HIS A 328 -12.64 -9.16 24.46
C HIS A 328 -12.88 -8.58 23.05
N TRP A 329 -14.12 -8.34 22.67
CA TRP A 329 -14.48 -7.84 21.34
C TRP A 329 -13.86 -6.47 21.01
N MET A 330 -13.59 -5.64 22.02
CA MET A 330 -12.93 -4.34 21.87
C MET A 330 -11.49 -4.44 21.35
N ARG A 331 -10.85 -5.62 21.40
CA ARG A 331 -9.50 -5.82 20.84
C ARG A 331 -9.43 -5.62 19.34
N ARG A 332 -10.56 -5.68 18.62
CA ARG A 332 -10.63 -5.37 17.18
C ARG A 332 -10.02 -4.00 16.84
N ALA A 333 -10.17 -3.01 17.72
CA ALA A 333 -9.62 -1.67 17.52
C ALA A 333 -8.08 -1.65 17.52
N ARG A 334 -7.44 -2.61 18.19
CA ARG A 334 -5.97 -2.77 18.16
C ARG A 334 -5.48 -3.58 16.96
N HIS A 335 -6.36 -4.40 16.37
CA HIS A 335 -6.03 -5.25 15.22
C HIS A 335 -6.28 -4.54 13.88
N LEU A 336 -7.27 -3.65 13.83
CA LEU A 336 -7.61 -2.84 12.66
C LEU A 336 -6.94 -1.47 12.76
N THR A 337 -5.63 -1.45 12.55
CA THR A 337 -4.79 -0.24 12.60
C THR A 337 -3.95 -0.13 11.34
N ASN A 338 -3.34 1.04 11.11
CA ASN A 338 -2.33 1.24 10.07
C ASN A 338 -1.00 0.59 10.49
N ALA A 339 -1.02 -0.72 10.72
CA ALA A 339 0.18 -1.45 11.11
C ALA A 339 1.23 -1.30 10.00
N PRO A 340 2.48 -0.95 10.34
CA PRO A 340 3.53 -0.79 9.34
C PRO A 340 3.71 -2.11 8.60
N THR A 341 3.88 -2.01 7.29
CA THR A 341 4.23 -3.17 6.46
C THR A 341 5.72 -3.51 6.66
N PRO A 342 6.16 -4.75 6.41
CA PRO A 342 7.58 -5.10 6.51
C PRO A 342 8.48 -4.21 5.64
N GLU A 343 8.06 -3.91 4.42
CA GLU A 343 8.77 -2.99 3.52
C GLU A 343 8.94 -1.59 4.11
N GLU A 344 7.86 -0.96 4.60
CA GLU A 344 7.96 0.37 5.22
C GLU A 344 8.78 0.38 6.50
N LEU A 345 8.65 -0.68 7.30
CA LEU A 345 9.40 -0.81 8.55
C LEU A 345 10.90 -0.85 8.30
N LEU A 346 11.32 -1.51 7.21
CA LEU A 346 12.72 -1.56 6.80
C LEU A 346 13.18 -0.25 6.16
N LEU A 347 12.36 0.35 5.27
CA LEU A 347 12.68 1.61 4.58
C LEU A 347 12.78 2.79 5.56
N TYR A 348 11.81 2.93 6.46
CA TYR A 348 11.72 4.02 7.43
C TYR A 348 12.20 3.58 8.82
N THR A 349 13.19 2.69 8.87
CA THR A 349 13.83 2.32 10.14
C THR A 349 14.38 3.60 10.78
N PRO A 350 14.12 3.87 12.08
CA PRO A 350 14.49 5.14 12.71
C PRO A 350 16.00 5.42 12.76
N THR A 351 16.83 4.43 12.45
CA THR A 351 18.29 4.59 12.30
C THR A 351 18.68 5.13 10.93
N VAL A 352 17.92 4.78 9.88
CA VAL A 352 18.15 5.20 8.48
C VAL A 352 17.37 6.46 8.17
N HIS A 353 16.05 6.44 8.43
CA HIS A 353 15.18 7.59 8.31
C HIS A 353 15.01 8.22 9.70
N GLN A 354 16.02 8.97 10.11
CA GLN A 354 16.06 9.56 11.44
C GLN A 354 14.91 10.56 11.63
N PRO A 355 14.21 10.52 12.76
CA PRO A 355 13.24 11.56 13.08
C PRO A 355 13.98 12.88 13.24
N HIS A 356 13.56 13.89 12.47
CA HIS A 356 14.04 15.25 12.70
C HIS A 356 13.61 15.71 14.08
N ARG A 357 14.58 16.04 14.93
CA ARG A 357 14.37 16.45 16.31
C ARG A 357 14.86 17.87 16.47
N ASP A 358 13.94 18.79 16.64
CA ASP A 358 14.24 20.21 16.81
C ASP A 358 14.24 20.59 18.29
N PHE A 359 15.40 21.00 18.80
CA PHE A 359 15.59 21.33 20.21
C PHE A 359 14.89 22.64 20.61
N ALA A 360 14.49 23.48 19.65
CA ALA A 360 13.72 24.69 19.90
C ALA A 360 12.36 24.40 20.58
N PHE A 361 11.85 23.17 20.43
CA PHE A 361 10.60 22.74 21.06
C PHE A 361 10.82 21.82 22.26
N GLU A 362 12.06 21.62 22.67
CA GLU A 362 12.42 20.69 23.74
C GLU A 362 13.07 21.41 24.92
N THR A 363 13.11 20.73 26.06
CA THR A 363 13.76 21.21 27.29
C THR A 363 15.09 20.52 27.56
N THR A 364 15.53 19.65 26.65
CA THR A 364 16.77 18.87 26.76
C THR A 364 17.50 18.93 25.44
N ALA A 365 18.79 19.23 25.48
CA ALA A 365 19.69 19.17 24.34
C ALA A 365 20.93 18.35 24.71
N PRO A 366 21.65 17.79 23.72
CA PRO A 366 22.97 17.23 23.96
C PRO A 366 23.95 18.32 24.42
N LEU A 367 25.06 17.89 25.03
CA LEU A 367 26.17 18.78 25.38
C LEU A 367 26.67 19.53 24.13
N GLY A 368 26.99 20.81 24.29
CA GLY A 368 27.37 21.72 23.20
C GLY A 368 26.20 22.46 22.52
N LEU A 369 24.98 21.92 22.58
CA LEU A 369 23.77 22.54 22.02
C LEU A 369 22.82 23.08 23.10
N GLU A 370 23.33 23.36 24.29
CA GLU A 370 22.53 23.82 25.44
C GLU A 370 21.75 25.12 25.17
N HIS A 371 22.24 25.95 24.24
CA HIS A 371 21.65 27.23 23.84
C HIS A 371 20.51 27.11 22.82
N GLU A 372 20.34 25.95 22.18
CA GLU A 372 19.29 25.68 21.19
C GLU A 372 17.97 25.21 21.83
N VAL A 373 18.00 24.87 23.12
CA VAL A 373 16.82 24.48 23.90
C VAL A 373 15.80 25.62 23.86
N ASN A 374 14.50 25.28 23.80
CA ASN A 374 13.37 26.23 23.81
C ASN A 374 13.66 27.43 24.71
N ALA A 375 13.58 28.67 24.23
CA ALA A 375 13.94 29.85 25.01
C ALA A 375 12.99 30.08 26.19
N GLY A 376 13.46 30.79 27.23
CA GLY A 376 12.59 31.26 28.31
C GLY A 376 13.11 32.55 28.92
N THR A 377 12.20 33.45 29.26
CA THR A 377 12.55 34.71 29.91
C THR A 377 13.00 34.47 31.35
N ASN A 378 14.12 35.08 31.74
CA ASN A 378 14.67 35.02 33.10
C ASN A 378 14.96 33.60 33.60
N ARG A 379 15.48 32.73 32.73
CA ARG A 379 15.93 31.39 33.15
C ARG A 379 17.15 31.48 34.05
N VAL A 380 17.01 30.95 35.26
CA VAL A 380 18.10 30.81 36.23
C VAL A 380 18.25 29.33 36.56
N VAL A 381 19.44 28.79 36.33
CA VAL A 381 19.79 27.41 36.72
C VAL A 381 20.00 27.41 38.23
N LEU A 382 19.17 26.66 38.97
CA LEU A 382 19.20 26.63 40.44
C LEU A 382 20.13 25.53 40.98
N ASP A 383 19.82 24.28 40.69
CA ASP A 383 20.54 23.07 41.12
C ASP A 383 20.19 21.88 40.21
N ASP A 384 20.83 20.74 40.42
CA ASP A 384 20.61 19.46 39.72
C ASP A 384 19.25 18.79 40.05
N GLY A 385 18.42 19.43 40.87
CA GLY A 385 17.14 18.86 41.31
C GLY A 385 17.25 17.71 42.31
N SER A 386 18.39 17.55 43.01
CA SER A 386 18.60 16.44 43.96
C SER A 386 17.42 16.25 44.95
N PRO A 387 16.80 15.05 45.04
CA PRO A 387 15.65 14.82 45.91
C PRO A 387 16.01 14.95 47.40
N PHE A 388 17.30 14.88 47.76
CA PHE A 388 17.80 14.98 49.12
C PHE A 388 17.88 16.41 49.65
N ARG A 389 17.69 17.44 48.81
CA ARG A 389 17.70 18.85 49.24
C ARG A 389 16.59 19.19 50.24
N LYS A 390 15.49 18.44 50.22
CA LYS A 390 14.37 18.56 51.17
C LYS A 390 14.67 17.91 52.53
N ARG A 391 15.74 17.12 52.64
CA ARG A 391 16.13 16.47 53.90
C ARG A 391 16.91 17.41 54.81
N LYS A 392 17.20 16.93 56.01
CA LYS A 392 17.91 17.64 57.08
C LYS A 392 19.28 18.15 56.61
N VAL A 393 19.80 19.15 57.31
CA VAL A 393 21.09 19.84 57.08
C VAL A 393 22.25 18.95 56.60
N PRO A 394 22.57 17.79 57.21
CA PRO A 394 23.71 16.98 56.77
C PRO A 394 23.55 16.43 55.34
N SER A 395 22.32 16.22 54.87
CA SER A 395 22.07 15.83 53.47
C SER A 395 22.35 16.99 52.51
N ARG A 396 22.09 18.23 52.92
CA ARG A 396 22.37 19.44 52.12
C ARG A 396 23.87 19.72 52.01
N GLU A 397 24.62 19.53 53.11
CA GLU A 397 26.08 19.69 53.12
C GLU A 397 26.78 18.71 52.18
N ARG A 398 26.31 17.45 52.13
CA ARG A 398 26.82 16.44 51.19
C ARG A 398 26.60 16.81 49.72
N ILE A 399 25.46 17.42 49.39
CA ILE A 399 25.17 17.89 48.02
C ILE A 399 26.09 19.06 47.67
N ARG A 400 26.27 20.03 48.58
CA ARG A 400 27.13 21.21 48.35
C ARG A 400 28.58 20.84 48.04
N ALA A 401 29.12 19.81 48.68
CA ALA A 401 30.52 19.42 48.50
C ALA A 401 30.82 18.70 47.17
N LYS A 402 29.81 18.18 46.45
CA LYS A 402 30.04 17.28 45.30
C LYS A 402 29.17 17.51 44.06
N GLY A 403 27.99 18.14 44.18
CA GLY A 403 26.98 18.18 43.11
C GLY A 403 27.23 19.28 42.08
N ASN A 404 26.92 20.53 42.44
CA ASN A 404 26.76 21.59 41.45
C ASN A 404 28.08 22.01 40.76
N THR A 405 29.18 22.12 41.52
CA THR A 405 30.46 22.56 40.96
C THR A 405 31.09 21.55 40.01
N ASN A 406 30.75 20.27 40.14
CA ASN A 406 31.27 19.23 39.25
C ASN A 406 30.43 19.12 37.99
N ALA A 407 29.10 19.25 38.10
CA ALA A 407 28.19 19.28 36.95
C ALA A 407 28.47 20.47 36.02
N GLU A 408 28.66 21.68 36.58
CA GLU A 408 29.03 22.87 35.79
C GLU A 408 30.41 22.73 35.12
N LYS A 409 31.37 22.06 35.78
CA LYS A 409 32.68 21.79 35.17
C LYS A 409 32.56 20.78 34.03
N SER A 410 31.75 19.74 34.19
CA SER A 410 31.57 18.74 33.14
C SER A 410 30.86 19.29 31.90
N SER A 411 29.92 20.23 32.03
CA SER A 411 29.28 20.86 30.87
C SER A 411 30.15 21.90 30.17
N ARG A 412 31.09 22.53 30.88
CA ARG A 412 32.00 23.55 30.32
C ARG A 412 33.23 22.99 29.60
N PHE A 413 33.65 21.76 29.86
CA PHE A 413 34.93 21.23 29.38
C PHE A 413 34.92 20.75 27.90
N GLU A 414 33.76 20.79 27.24
CA GLU A 414 33.59 20.30 25.86
C GLU A 414 32.94 21.34 24.91
N ALA A 415 32.78 22.58 25.38
CA ALA A 415 32.38 23.75 24.58
C ALA A 415 33.62 24.57 24.21
#